data_AF-A0A4S4LLV3-F1
#
_entry.id   AF-A0A4S4LLV3-F1
#
_cell.length_a   1.000
_cell.length_b   1.000
_cell.length_c   1.000
_cell.angle_alpha   90.00
_cell.angle_beta   90.00
_cell.angle_gamma   90.00
#
_symmetry.space_group_name_H-M   'P 1'
#
loop_
_entity.id
_entity.type
_entity.pdbx_description
1 polymer ?
#
loop_
_entity_poly.entity_id
_entity_poly.type
_entity_poly.pdbx_seq_one_letter_code
_entity_poly.pdbx_strand_id
1 'polypeptide(L)'
;MSAKILRVVLPLMLFPCLSALAFHFIVGHLTTSGGGEQIAAQCPPNDGPYNIKFTNISAVDRQLCILVTFFHASFDSKNLPLLAEFASSGAVLVVLPYIEAARQGRPFLLAFPTLLGAIYQNAGAGVMFPLYWLAFILSGQTRIRSGPQVKIDQAHAEATLFALLIGVVVPSGLMYFMVDAVVTAAWQAFPVWMLLAQQAHLLVRPSSRHPQSGYKTIQATFIFTFLLSAITHITVIWPLLGDTATLKYSFLPRVEAPDPTTTTLQYATLVFLQWDAAFSFGASLLGTMWFAESLQQSLIILVWNVVGSLAFGPGAALSGLLIWREARLNGGETVSNVKRD
;
A
#
# COMPACT_ATOMS: atom_id res chain seq x y z
N MET A 1 17.71 26.10 -7.54
CA MET A 1 17.50 25.52 -6.19
C MET A 1 18.63 24.54 -5.89
N SER A 2 19.29 24.63 -4.72
CA SER A 2 20.39 23.71 -4.38
C SER A 2 19.91 22.26 -4.35
N ALA A 3 20.72 21.33 -4.86
CA ALA A 3 20.42 19.90 -4.79
C ALA A 3 20.09 19.45 -3.35
N LYS A 4 20.75 19.99 -2.33
CA LYS A 4 20.47 19.65 -0.93
C LYS A 4 19.02 19.97 -0.51
N ILE A 5 18.47 21.09 -1.00
CA ILE A 5 17.09 21.51 -0.69
C ILE A 5 16.10 20.49 -1.27
N LEU A 6 16.21 20.16 -2.55
CA LEU A 6 15.31 19.21 -3.21
C LEU A 6 15.43 17.79 -2.64
N ARG A 7 16.64 17.40 -2.22
CA ARG A 7 16.96 16.02 -1.86
C ARG A 7 16.67 15.69 -0.40
N VAL A 8 16.75 16.66 0.49
CA VAL A 8 16.70 16.43 1.94
C VAL A 8 15.65 17.31 2.59
N VAL A 9 15.73 18.63 2.39
CA VAL A 9 14.84 19.59 3.07
C VAL A 9 13.39 19.44 2.61
N LEU A 10 13.16 19.35 1.29
CA LEU A 10 11.81 19.22 0.77
C LEU A 10 11.11 17.93 1.26
N PRO A 11 11.70 16.72 1.17
CA PRO A 11 11.09 15.52 1.76
C PRO A 11 10.81 15.64 3.26
N LEU A 12 11.77 16.18 4.03
CA LEU A 12 11.65 16.33 5.49
C LEU A 12 10.51 17.26 5.92
N MET A 13 10.15 18.23 5.08
CA MET A 13 8.97 19.06 5.36
C MET A 13 7.70 18.41 4.81
N LEU A 14 7.74 17.93 3.57
CA LEU A 14 6.57 17.51 2.82
C LEU A 14 5.92 16.25 3.41
N PHE A 15 6.68 15.17 3.60
CA PHE A 15 6.12 13.88 3.96
C PHE A 15 5.63 13.79 5.42
N PRO A 16 6.30 14.40 6.41
CA PRO A 16 5.73 14.51 7.76
C PRO A 16 4.46 15.36 7.80
N CYS A 17 4.40 16.46 7.04
CA CYS A 17 3.16 17.25 6.93
C CYS A 17 2.03 16.43 6.29
N LEU A 18 2.31 15.65 5.24
CA LEU A 18 1.32 14.75 4.65
C LEU A 18 0.86 13.68 5.64
N SER A 19 1.76 13.09 6.43
CA SER A 19 1.40 12.11 7.46
C SER A 19 0.55 12.73 8.58
N ALA A 20 0.89 13.93 9.04
CA ALA A 20 0.12 14.66 10.05
C ALA A 20 -1.28 15.05 9.54
N LEU A 21 -1.37 15.54 8.29
CA LEU A 21 -2.64 15.82 7.64
C LEU A 21 -3.47 14.54 7.45
N ALA A 22 -2.84 13.44 7.03
CA ALA A 22 -3.50 12.14 6.92
C ALA A 22 -4.07 11.72 8.27
N PHE A 23 -3.30 11.79 9.35
CA PHE A 23 -3.79 11.45 10.69
C PHE A 23 -4.97 12.33 11.11
N HIS A 24 -4.89 13.63 10.85
CA HIS A 24 -5.98 14.56 11.11
C HIS A 24 -7.26 14.19 10.35
N PHE A 25 -7.18 13.95 9.05
CA PHE A 25 -8.34 13.64 8.23
C PHE A 25 -8.88 12.22 8.45
N ILE A 26 -8.02 11.24 8.74
CA ILE A 26 -8.41 9.84 8.91
C ILE A 26 -8.94 9.63 10.34
N VAL A 27 -8.09 9.84 11.35
CA VAL A 27 -8.43 9.59 12.76
C VAL A 27 -9.27 10.72 13.34
N GLY A 28 -8.94 11.97 13.00
CA GLY A 28 -9.70 13.13 13.47
C GLY A 28 -11.13 13.14 12.94
N HIS A 29 -11.37 12.86 11.65
CA HIS A 29 -12.76 12.77 11.15
C HIS A 29 -13.50 11.57 11.73
N LEU A 30 -12.84 10.41 11.89
CA LEU A 30 -13.48 9.25 12.52
C LEU A 30 -13.94 9.56 13.96
N THR A 31 -13.14 10.34 14.68
CA THR A 31 -13.47 10.78 16.05
C THR A 31 -14.59 11.83 16.04
N THR A 32 -14.44 12.92 15.28
CA THR A 32 -15.40 14.04 15.24
C THR A 32 -16.77 13.64 14.70
N SER A 33 -16.83 12.67 13.78
CA SER A 33 -18.09 12.16 13.23
C SER A 33 -18.81 11.13 14.11
N GLY A 34 -18.29 10.84 15.31
CA GLY A 34 -18.83 9.80 16.18
C GLY A 34 -18.62 8.38 15.66
N GLY A 35 -17.96 8.18 14.51
CA GLY A 35 -17.67 6.86 13.96
C GLY A 35 -16.81 5.99 14.89
N GLY A 36 -15.83 6.60 15.57
CA GLY A 36 -15.02 5.91 16.59
C GLY A 36 -15.85 5.40 17.76
N GLU A 37 -16.83 6.18 18.22
CA GLU A 37 -17.76 5.78 19.28
C GLU A 37 -18.69 4.65 18.81
N GLN A 38 -19.18 4.73 17.57
CA GLN A 38 -20.00 3.68 16.97
C GLN A 38 -19.23 2.35 16.85
N ILE A 39 -17.93 2.38 16.50
CA ILE A 39 -17.06 1.19 16.51
C ILE A 39 -16.89 0.68 17.94
N ALA A 40 -16.56 1.55 18.88
CA ALA A 40 -16.36 1.17 20.28
C ALA A 40 -17.61 0.55 20.90
N ALA A 41 -18.80 1.01 20.49
CA ALA A 41 -20.09 0.44 20.90
C ALA A 41 -20.32 -1.00 20.42
N GLN A 42 -19.60 -1.47 19.40
CA GLN A 42 -19.67 -2.86 18.93
C GLN A 42 -18.69 -3.81 19.65
N CYS A 43 -17.83 -3.27 20.52
CA CYS A 43 -16.69 -3.99 21.08
C CYS A 43 -16.70 -4.00 22.62
N PRO A 44 -15.96 -4.93 23.25
CA PRO A 44 -15.83 -4.99 24.70
C PRO A 44 -15.58 -3.62 25.34
N PRO A 45 -16.31 -3.26 26.41
CA PRO A 45 -17.20 -4.11 27.21
C PRO A 45 -18.64 -4.25 26.69
N ASN A 46 -18.97 -3.70 25.52
CA ASN A 46 -20.32 -3.73 24.95
C ASN A 46 -20.60 -5.06 24.22
N ASP A 47 -21.87 -5.47 24.20
CA ASP A 47 -22.33 -6.72 23.58
C ASP A 47 -22.67 -6.54 22.09
N GLY A 48 -21.68 -6.10 21.30
CA GLY A 48 -21.83 -6.01 19.84
C GLY A 48 -21.64 -7.36 19.12
N PRO A 49 -22.07 -7.47 17.85
CA PRO A 49 -21.99 -8.71 17.06
C PRO A 49 -20.55 -9.17 16.81
N TYR A 50 -19.56 -8.28 16.95
CA TYR A 50 -18.14 -8.56 16.75
C TYR A 50 -17.36 -8.71 18.07
N ASN A 51 -18.06 -8.72 19.22
CA ASN A 51 -17.46 -9.06 20.52
C ASN A 51 -17.20 -10.57 20.60
N ILE A 52 -16.19 -11.03 19.85
CA ILE A 52 -15.74 -12.41 19.76
C ILE A 52 -14.39 -12.54 20.47
N LYS A 53 -14.20 -13.63 21.22
CA LYS A 53 -12.89 -13.98 21.80
C LYS A 53 -12.02 -14.68 20.76
N PHE A 54 -11.32 -13.90 19.94
CA PHE A 54 -10.45 -14.43 18.89
C PHE A 54 -9.23 -15.17 19.45
N THR A 55 -8.65 -14.67 20.54
CA THR A 55 -7.38 -15.15 21.12
C THR A 55 -7.45 -15.41 22.62
N ASN A 56 -8.52 -14.98 23.30
CA ASN A 56 -8.65 -14.92 24.78
C ASN A 56 -7.72 -13.91 25.47
N ILE A 57 -7.03 -13.04 24.72
CA ILE A 57 -6.24 -11.94 25.27
C ILE A 57 -7.04 -10.66 25.10
N SER A 58 -7.55 -10.10 26.20
CA SER A 58 -8.53 -8.98 26.17
C SER A 58 -8.10 -7.79 25.30
N ALA A 59 -6.82 -7.37 25.37
CA ALA A 59 -6.33 -6.25 24.56
C ALA A 59 -6.30 -6.58 23.06
N VAL A 60 -5.91 -7.81 22.69
CA VAL A 60 -5.86 -8.27 21.29
C VAL A 60 -7.27 -8.45 20.74
N ASP A 61 -8.16 -9.09 21.51
CA ASP A 61 -9.55 -9.31 21.10
C ASP A 61 -10.30 -7.98 20.92
N ARG A 62 -10.04 -6.99 21.78
CA ARG A 62 -10.60 -5.64 21.61
C ARG A 62 -10.10 -4.97 20.33
N GLN A 63 -8.80 -5.05 20.03
CA GLN A 63 -8.26 -4.47 18.81
C GLN A 63 -8.77 -5.18 17.55
N LEU A 64 -8.84 -6.51 17.57
CA LEU A 64 -9.42 -7.28 16.48
C LEU A 64 -10.91 -6.96 16.30
N CYS A 65 -11.68 -6.80 17.37
CA CYS A 65 -13.06 -6.35 17.27
C CYS A 65 -13.19 -4.99 16.57
N ILE A 66 -12.35 -4.01 16.93
CA ILE A 66 -12.33 -2.67 16.29
C ILE A 66 -12.08 -2.81 14.78
N LEU A 67 -11.05 -3.57 14.40
CA LEU A 67 -10.69 -3.77 13.00
C LEU A 67 -11.77 -4.54 12.23
N VAL A 68 -12.30 -5.62 12.80
CA VAL A 68 -13.39 -6.42 12.19
C VAL A 68 -14.63 -5.57 12.01
N THR A 69 -15.04 -4.81 13.03
CA THR A 69 -16.18 -3.90 12.96
C THR A 69 -16.01 -2.89 11.82
N PHE A 70 -14.83 -2.28 11.73
CA PHE A 70 -14.49 -1.33 10.68
C PHE A 70 -14.60 -1.97 9.28
N PHE A 71 -13.95 -3.11 9.05
CA PHE A 71 -13.96 -3.74 7.74
C PHE A 71 -15.34 -4.30 7.37
N HIS A 72 -16.10 -4.83 8.33
CA HIS A 72 -17.47 -5.27 8.07
C HIS A 72 -18.41 -4.11 7.69
N ALA A 73 -18.24 -2.93 8.29
CA ALA A 73 -18.95 -1.73 7.84
C ALA A 73 -18.50 -1.27 6.45
N SER A 74 -17.25 -1.53 6.07
CA SER A 74 -16.76 -1.24 4.71
C SER A 74 -17.25 -2.24 3.63
N PHE A 75 -17.77 -3.41 4.02
CA PHE A 75 -18.41 -4.34 3.09
C PHE A 75 -19.84 -3.94 2.70
N ASP A 76 -20.36 -2.83 3.23
CA ASP A 76 -21.60 -2.23 2.73
C ASP A 76 -21.51 -2.04 1.20
N SER A 77 -22.61 -2.33 0.50
CA SER A 77 -22.62 -2.32 -0.97
C SER A 77 -22.24 -0.97 -1.58
N LYS A 78 -22.44 0.14 -0.87
CA LYS A 78 -22.03 1.48 -1.31
C LYS A 78 -20.54 1.74 -1.13
N ASN A 79 -19.91 1.05 -0.18
CA ASN A 79 -18.50 1.20 0.17
C ASN A 79 -17.61 0.20 -0.56
N LEU A 80 -18.16 -0.97 -0.90
CA LEU A 80 -17.47 -2.08 -1.55
C LEU A 80 -16.68 -1.66 -2.82
N PRO A 81 -17.19 -0.78 -3.71
CA PRO A 81 -16.41 -0.27 -4.85
C PRO A 81 -15.08 0.38 -4.43
N LEU A 82 -15.11 1.30 -3.46
CA LEU A 82 -13.90 1.95 -2.97
C LEU A 82 -12.97 0.94 -2.29
N LEU A 83 -13.53 0.06 -1.46
CA LEU A 83 -12.75 -0.93 -0.74
C LEU A 83 -12.03 -1.89 -1.70
N ALA A 84 -12.72 -2.37 -2.74
CA ALA A 84 -12.14 -3.23 -3.77
C ALA A 84 -11.03 -2.52 -4.55
N GLU A 85 -11.28 -1.27 -4.97
CA GLU A 85 -10.29 -0.43 -5.67
C GLU A 85 -9.06 -0.16 -4.81
N PHE A 86 -9.27 0.14 -3.52
CA PHE A 86 -8.19 0.41 -2.59
C PHE A 86 -7.35 -0.85 -2.32
N ALA A 87 -7.98 -2.00 -2.07
CA ALA A 87 -7.26 -3.24 -1.79
C ALA A 87 -6.46 -3.76 -3.00
N SER A 88 -7.08 -3.75 -4.19
CA SER A 88 -6.41 -4.20 -5.43
C SER A 88 -5.25 -3.29 -5.80
N SER A 89 -5.46 -1.97 -5.74
CA SER A 89 -4.41 -0.97 -5.98
C SER A 89 -3.35 -0.98 -4.88
N GLY A 90 -3.73 -1.31 -3.65
CA GLY A 90 -2.85 -1.40 -2.49
C GLY A 90 -1.83 -2.53 -2.58
N ALA A 91 -2.05 -3.55 -3.44
CA ALA A 91 -1.11 -4.66 -3.61
C ALA A 91 0.32 -4.18 -3.94
N VAL A 92 0.46 -3.13 -4.76
CA VAL A 92 1.78 -2.54 -5.07
C VAL A 92 2.41 -1.85 -3.85
N LEU A 93 1.58 -1.18 -3.04
CA LEU A 93 2.02 -0.52 -1.82
C LEU A 93 2.53 -1.55 -0.82
N VAL A 94 1.85 -2.69 -0.71
CA VAL A 94 2.25 -3.79 0.17
C VAL A 94 3.54 -4.47 -0.31
N VAL A 95 3.66 -4.79 -1.60
CA VAL A 95 4.81 -5.57 -2.09
C VAL A 95 6.09 -4.75 -2.19
N LEU A 96 6.00 -3.43 -2.44
CA LEU A 96 7.17 -2.56 -2.61
C LEU A 96 8.13 -2.61 -1.39
N PRO A 97 7.69 -2.41 -0.14
CA PRO A 97 8.55 -2.56 1.04
C PRO A 97 9.24 -3.92 1.13
N TYR A 98 8.56 -5.03 0.76
CA TYR A 98 9.17 -6.36 0.77
C TYR A 98 10.25 -6.52 -0.30
N ILE A 99 10.03 -5.97 -1.50
CA ILE A 99 11.02 -5.97 -2.58
C ILE A 99 12.25 -5.15 -2.18
N GLU A 100 12.07 -3.97 -1.58
CA GLU A 100 13.18 -3.14 -1.12
C GLU A 100 13.91 -3.77 0.07
N ALA A 101 13.19 -4.46 0.96
CA ALA A 101 13.78 -5.26 2.04
C ALA A 101 14.52 -6.52 1.53
N ALA A 102 14.28 -6.96 0.31
CA ALA A 102 14.99 -8.09 -0.30
C ALA A 102 16.33 -7.70 -0.95
N ARG A 103 16.62 -6.40 -1.12
CA ARG A 103 17.88 -5.95 -1.74
C ARG A 103 19.09 -6.20 -0.84
N GLN A 104 20.23 -6.49 -1.47
CA GLN A 104 21.51 -6.67 -0.76
C GLN A 104 21.97 -5.39 -0.04
N GLY A 105 21.76 -4.21 -0.64
CA GLY A 105 22.18 -2.91 -0.11
C GLY A 105 21.10 -2.17 0.68
N ARG A 106 20.12 -2.88 1.26
CA ARG A 106 18.99 -2.25 1.95
C ARG A 106 19.43 -1.47 3.20
N PRO A 107 18.88 -0.28 3.45
CA PRO A 107 19.07 0.43 4.70
C PRO A 107 18.24 -0.22 5.81
N PHE A 108 18.70 -0.09 7.06
CA PHE A 108 18.02 -0.67 8.24
C PHE A 108 16.54 -0.26 8.35
N LEU A 109 16.22 1.00 8.07
CA LEU A 109 14.84 1.52 8.16
C LEU A 109 13.85 0.85 7.19
N LEU A 110 14.34 0.22 6.12
CA LEU A 110 13.51 -0.47 5.14
C LEU A 110 13.57 -1.99 5.28
N ALA A 111 14.31 -2.50 6.27
CA ALA A 111 14.52 -3.94 6.44
C ALA A 111 13.33 -4.66 7.13
N PHE A 112 12.34 -3.91 7.62
CA PHE A 112 11.24 -4.44 8.44
C PHE A 112 9.85 -4.15 7.83
N PRO A 113 9.56 -4.67 6.62
CA PRO A 113 8.29 -4.41 5.95
C PRO A 113 7.08 -4.96 6.73
N THR A 114 7.24 -6.04 7.49
CA THR A 114 6.21 -6.58 8.37
C THR A 114 5.82 -5.63 9.49
N LEU A 115 6.80 -4.93 10.08
CA LEU A 115 6.54 -3.93 11.13
C LEU A 115 5.80 -2.72 10.54
N LEU A 116 6.24 -2.24 9.38
CA LEU A 116 5.52 -1.19 8.64
C LEU A 116 4.06 -1.62 8.37
N GLY A 117 3.87 -2.87 7.93
CA GLY A 117 2.58 -3.52 7.75
C GLY A 117 1.69 -3.48 8.97
N ALA A 118 2.20 -3.98 10.10
CA ALA A 118 1.47 -4.01 11.36
C ALA A 118 1.10 -2.61 11.85
N ILE A 119 1.98 -1.62 11.67
CA ILE A 119 1.69 -0.24 12.09
C ILE A 119 0.60 0.38 11.20
N TYR A 120 0.69 0.27 9.88
CA TYR A 120 -0.33 0.88 9.02
C TYR A 120 -1.68 0.22 9.16
N GLN A 121 -1.74 -1.06 9.55
CA GLN A 121 -3.02 -1.72 9.77
C GLN A 121 -3.79 -1.15 10.97
N ASN A 122 -3.09 -0.46 11.89
CA ASN A 122 -3.69 0.23 13.02
C ASN A 122 -3.86 1.73 12.80
N ALA A 123 -2.93 2.37 12.09
CA ALA A 123 -2.93 3.83 11.88
C ALA A 123 -3.54 4.29 10.55
N GLY A 124 -3.72 3.39 9.59
CA GLY A 124 -4.02 3.70 8.20
C GLY A 124 -2.76 3.74 7.33
N ALA A 125 -2.88 3.26 6.09
CA ALA A 125 -1.81 3.33 5.10
C ALA A 125 -1.47 4.78 4.72
N GLY A 126 -2.44 5.67 4.72
CA GLY A 126 -2.31 7.08 4.37
C GLY A 126 -1.46 7.85 5.36
N VAL A 127 -1.42 7.42 6.63
CA VAL A 127 -0.51 7.97 7.64
C VAL A 127 0.91 7.45 7.44
N MET A 128 1.06 6.15 7.14
CA MET A 128 2.36 5.47 7.14
C MET A 128 3.13 5.57 5.83
N PHE A 129 2.47 5.57 4.67
CA PHE A 129 3.15 5.64 3.38
C PHE A 129 3.91 6.95 3.14
N PRO A 130 3.44 8.12 3.56
CA PRO A 130 4.27 9.32 3.54
C PRO A 130 5.59 9.13 4.31
N LEU A 131 5.53 8.53 5.50
CA LEU A 131 6.72 8.26 6.32
C LEU A 131 7.64 7.21 5.69
N TYR A 132 7.07 6.17 5.07
CA TYR A 132 7.82 5.19 4.28
C TYR A 132 8.58 5.87 3.14
N TRP A 133 7.91 6.73 2.35
CA TRP A 133 8.54 7.45 1.25
C TRP A 133 9.62 8.42 1.74
N LEU A 134 9.42 9.07 2.89
CA LEU A 134 10.48 9.84 3.54
C LEU A 134 11.72 9.00 3.81
N ALA A 135 11.56 7.84 4.48
CA ALA A 135 12.66 6.93 4.77
C ALA A 135 13.33 6.41 3.48
N PHE A 136 12.53 6.08 2.48
CA PHE A 136 12.98 5.61 1.17
C PHE A 136 13.80 6.66 0.41
N ILE A 137 13.38 7.92 0.45
CA ILE A 137 14.09 9.04 -0.18
C ILE A 137 15.37 9.38 0.57
N LEU A 138 15.30 9.52 1.90
CA LEU A 138 16.45 9.94 2.72
C LEU A 138 17.55 8.88 2.81
N SER A 139 17.18 7.60 2.68
CA SER A 139 18.15 6.51 2.56
C SER A 139 18.83 6.43 1.19
N GLY A 140 18.41 7.25 0.22
CA GLY A 140 18.99 7.29 -1.12
C GLY A 140 18.49 6.21 -2.08
N GLN A 141 17.55 5.35 -1.66
CA GLN A 141 17.07 4.23 -2.47
C GLN A 141 16.31 4.66 -3.74
N THR A 142 15.77 5.88 -3.77
CA THR A 142 15.18 6.47 -4.99
C THR A 142 16.21 6.77 -6.08
N ARG A 143 17.49 6.90 -5.70
CA ARG A 143 18.60 7.27 -6.60
C ARG A 143 19.72 6.24 -6.65
N ILE A 144 19.44 5.04 -6.15
CA ILE A 144 20.39 3.94 -6.24
C ILE A 144 20.72 3.70 -7.73
N ARG A 145 22.01 3.49 -8.02
CA ARG A 145 22.49 3.22 -9.37
C ARG A 145 22.66 1.72 -9.57
N SER A 146 22.69 1.28 -10.82
CA SER A 146 23.05 -0.10 -11.18
C SER A 146 24.34 -0.51 -10.46
N GLY A 147 24.33 -1.71 -9.89
CA GLY A 147 25.45 -2.24 -9.10
C GLY A 147 25.02 -3.38 -8.18
N PRO A 148 25.93 -3.91 -7.35
CA PRO A 148 25.62 -5.03 -6.46
C PRO A 148 24.51 -4.71 -5.45
N GLN A 149 24.44 -3.47 -4.97
CA GLN A 149 23.48 -3.05 -3.95
C GLN A 149 22.01 -3.13 -4.38
N VAL A 150 21.73 -3.02 -5.70
CA VAL A 150 20.36 -3.11 -6.23
C VAL A 150 19.91 -4.54 -6.47
N LYS A 151 20.83 -5.52 -6.44
CA LYS A 151 20.54 -6.90 -6.81
C LYS A 151 19.63 -7.54 -5.77
N ILE A 152 18.64 -8.23 -6.29
CA ILE A 152 17.77 -9.15 -5.57
C ILE A 152 18.02 -10.51 -6.19
N ASP A 153 18.33 -11.51 -5.38
CA ASP A 153 18.49 -12.85 -5.93
C ASP A 153 17.14 -13.49 -6.27
N GLN A 154 17.17 -14.46 -7.17
CA GLN A 154 15.98 -15.14 -7.67
C GLN A 154 15.14 -15.78 -6.55
N ALA A 155 15.77 -16.32 -5.51
CA ALA A 155 15.05 -16.97 -4.41
C ALA A 155 14.24 -15.95 -3.60
N HIS A 156 14.82 -14.79 -3.28
CA HIS A 156 14.11 -13.73 -2.57
C HIS A 156 13.03 -13.06 -3.44
N ALA A 157 13.25 -12.93 -4.75
CA ALA A 157 12.24 -12.40 -5.66
C ALA A 157 11.02 -13.31 -5.72
N GLU A 158 11.22 -14.62 -5.85
CA GLU A 158 10.14 -15.61 -5.85
C GLU A 158 9.46 -15.73 -4.49
N ALA A 159 10.22 -15.72 -3.40
CA ALA A 159 9.67 -15.72 -2.05
C ALA A 159 8.77 -14.49 -1.82
N THR A 160 9.12 -13.34 -2.38
CA THR A 160 8.32 -12.12 -2.28
C THR A 160 7.02 -12.21 -3.10
N LEU A 161 7.08 -12.75 -4.32
CA LEU A 161 5.88 -13.01 -5.12
C LEU A 161 4.97 -14.03 -4.43
N PHE A 162 5.55 -15.12 -3.92
CA PHE A 162 4.82 -16.14 -3.17
C PHE A 162 4.17 -15.56 -1.91
N ALA A 163 4.88 -14.72 -1.17
CA ALA A 163 4.36 -14.02 0.00
C ALA A 163 3.21 -13.08 -0.37
N LEU A 164 3.27 -12.36 -1.49
CA LEU A 164 2.15 -11.53 -1.96
C LEU A 164 0.91 -12.38 -2.25
N LEU A 165 1.06 -13.49 -2.97
CA LEU A 165 -0.06 -14.36 -3.33
C LEU A 165 -0.71 -15.01 -2.11
N ILE A 166 0.10 -15.62 -1.24
CA ILE A 166 -0.39 -16.38 -0.08
C ILE A 166 -0.72 -15.48 1.11
N GLY A 167 0.08 -14.44 1.33
CA GLY A 167 -0.07 -13.55 2.48
C GLY A 167 -1.09 -12.44 2.27
N VAL A 168 -1.37 -12.02 1.03
CA VAL A 168 -2.31 -10.91 0.73
C VAL A 168 -3.46 -11.37 -0.14
N VAL A 169 -3.18 -11.88 -1.35
CA VAL A 169 -4.23 -12.12 -2.35
C VAL A 169 -5.24 -13.17 -1.86
N VAL A 170 -4.76 -14.31 -1.37
CA VAL A 170 -5.64 -15.37 -0.85
C VAL A 170 -6.45 -14.91 0.37
N PRO A 171 -5.84 -14.36 1.45
CA PRO A 171 -6.60 -13.85 2.59
C PRO A 171 -7.61 -12.77 2.21
N SER A 172 -7.24 -11.82 1.34
CA SER A 172 -8.15 -10.77 0.89
C SER A 172 -9.34 -11.37 0.13
N GLY A 173 -9.10 -12.33 -0.77
CA GLY A 173 -10.16 -13.04 -1.47
C GLY A 173 -11.12 -13.73 -0.50
N LEU A 174 -10.60 -14.51 0.47
CA LEU A 174 -11.42 -15.15 1.50
C LEU A 174 -12.25 -14.14 2.31
N MET A 175 -11.64 -13.01 2.68
CA MET A 175 -12.33 -11.95 3.41
C MET A 175 -13.51 -11.39 2.61
N TYR A 176 -13.34 -11.10 1.31
CA TYR A 176 -14.41 -10.59 0.46
C TYR A 176 -15.52 -11.60 0.18
N PHE A 177 -15.19 -12.89 0.00
CA PHE A 177 -16.19 -13.90 -0.35
C PHE A 177 -16.97 -14.43 0.85
N MET A 178 -16.32 -14.53 2.02
CA MET A 178 -16.94 -15.11 3.21
C MET A 178 -17.66 -14.07 4.06
N VAL A 179 -17.17 -12.81 4.09
CA VAL A 179 -17.72 -11.74 4.92
C VAL A 179 -17.90 -12.20 6.39
N ASP A 180 -16.96 -13.02 6.86
CA ASP A 180 -16.97 -13.65 8.17
C ASP A 180 -16.02 -12.91 9.13
N ALA A 181 -16.45 -12.74 10.38
CA ALA A 181 -15.71 -11.98 11.39
C ALA A 181 -14.36 -12.62 11.75
N VAL A 182 -14.30 -13.96 11.80
CA VAL A 182 -13.08 -14.70 12.12
C VAL A 182 -12.10 -14.65 10.95
N VAL A 183 -12.60 -14.79 9.72
CA VAL A 183 -11.78 -14.64 8.50
C VAL A 183 -11.22 -13.22 8.40
N THR A 184 -12.04 -12.20 8.66
CA THR A 184 -11.59 -10.79 8.67
C THR A 184 -10.57 -10.53 9.76
N ALA A 185 -10.74 -11.11 10.96
CA ALA A 185 -9.75 -11.01 12.04
C ALA A 185 -8.41 -11.68 11.64
N ALA A 186 -8.47 -12.87 11.04
CA ALA A 186 -7.29 -13.56 10.53
C ALA A 186 -6.59 -12.74 9.44
N TRP A 187 -7.36 -12.07 8.55
CA TRP A 187 -6.82 -11.19 7.53
C TRP A 187 -6.04 -10.00 8.11
N GLN A 188 -6.39 -9.47 9.29
CA GLN A 188 -5.63 -8.35 9.90
C GLN A 188 -4.15 -8.69 10.14
N ALA A 189 -3.80 -9.97 10.26
CA ALA A 189 -2.43 -10.44 10.40
C ALA A 189 -1.71 -10.65 9.06
N PHE A 190 -2.22 -10.14 7.93
CA PHE A 190 -1.62 -10.34 6.61
C PHE A 190 -0.12 -9.98 6.50
N PRO A 191 0.43 -8.94 7.17
CA PRO A 191 1.87 -8.70 7.13
C PRO A 191 2.67 -9.85 7.74
N VAL A 192 2.12 -10.52 8.76
CA VAL A 192 2.71 -11.71 9.37
C VAL A 192 2.57 -12.90 8.44
N TRP A 193 1.41 -13.09 7.78
CA TRP A 193 1.23 -14.14 6.77
C TRP A 193 2.22 -14.01 5.61
N MET A 194 2.47 -12.78 5.14
CA MET A 194 3.50 -12.52 4.14
C MET A 194 4.89 -12.92 4.63
N LEU A 195 5.28 -12.52 5.85
CA LEU A 195 6.56 -12.91 6.43
C LEU A 195 6.71 -14.44 6.50
N LEU A 196 5.70 -15.11 7.06
CA LEU A 196 5.70 -16.56 7.23
C LEU A 196 5.77 -17.27 5.87
N ALA A 197 5.00 -16.83 4.87
CA ALA A 197 5.04 -17.37 3.52
C ALA A 197 6.39 -17.15 2.85
N GLN A 198 7.00 -15.97 3.00
CA GLN A 198 8.33 -15.67 2.48
C GLN A 198 9.39 -16.59 3.09
N GLN A 199 9.39 -16.76 4.42
CA GLN A 199 10.33 -17.64 5.11
C GLN A 199 10.11 -19.11 4.73
N ALA A 200 8.85 -19.57 4.66
CA ALA A 200 8.53 -20.92 4.22
C ALA A 200 9.06 -21.21 2.80
N HIS A 201 8.92 -20.25 1.88
CA HIS A 201 9.49 -20.38 0.54
C HIS A 201 11.02 -20.48 0.58
N LEU A 202 11.69 -19.62 1.35
CA LEU A 202 13.15 -19.61 1.45
C LEU A 202 13.73 -20.86 2.15
N LEU A 203 12.96 -21.54 3.00
CA LEU A 203 13.34 -22.84 3.56
C LEU A 203 13.39 -23.94 2.49
N VAL A 204 12.48 -23.90 1.52
CA VAL A 204 12.42 -24.87 0.41
C VAL A 204 13.40 -24.49 -0.70
N ARG A 205 13.50 -23.20 -1.02
CA ARG A 205 14.37 -22.64 -2.05
C ARG A 205 15.29 -21.57 -1.44
N PRO A 206 16.39 -21.96 -0.78
CA PRO A 206 17.34 -21.01 -0.22
C PRO A 206 18.12 -20.27 -1.31
N SER A 207 18.71 -19.13 -0.94
CA SER A 207 19.59 -18.39 -1.85
C SER A 207 20.83 -19.21 -2.21
N SER A 208 21.15 -19.25 -3.51
CA SER A 208 22.32 -19.97 -4.04
C SER A 208 23.62 -19.24 -3.71
N ARG A 209 24.73 -19.98 -3.57
CA ARG A 209 26.09 -19.40 -3.51
C ARG A 209 26.43 -18.57 -4.74
N HIS A 210 25.83 -18.91 -5.89
CA HIS A 210 25.90 -18.15 -7.13
C HIS A 210 24.51 -17.61 -7.45
N PRO A 211 24.09 -16.51 -6.81
CA PRO A 211 22.73 -16.03 -6.90
C PRO A 211 22.42 -15.58 -8.33
N GLN A 212 21.37 -16.19 -8.90
CA GLN A 212 20.77 -15.72 -10.15
C GLN A 212 20.01 -14.42 -9.88
N SER A 213 19.94 -13.54 -10.88
CA SER A 213 19.19 -12.29 -10.77
C SER A 213 17.68 -12.55 -10.70
N GLY A 214 17.02 -12.01 -9.68
CA GLY A 214 15.57 -12.02 -9.50
C GLY A 214 14.79 -11.04 -10.36
N TYR A 215 15.47 -10.27 -11.23
CA TYR A 215 14.89 -9.16 -11.99
C TYR A 215 13.61 -9.53 -12.74
N LYS A 216 13.60 -10.66 -13.47
CA LYS A 216 12.42 -11.08 -14.25
C LYS A 216 11.21 -11.39 -13.36
N THR A 217 11.45 -11.98 -12.18
CA THR A 217 10.38 -12.26 -11.22
C THR A 217 9.85 -10.99 -10.57
N ILE A 218 10.72 -10.03 -10.26
CA ILE A 218 10.29 -8.72 -9.75
C ILE A 218 9.46 -7.98 -10.83
N GLN A 219 9.89 -8.01 -12.10
CA GLN A 219 9.09 -7.47 -13.20
C GLN A 219 7.73 -8.15 -13.29
N ALA A 220 7.68 -9.48 -13.24
CA ALA A 220 6.43 -10.24 -13.24
C ALA A 220 5.54 -9.88 -12.04
N THR A 221 6.13 -9.63 -10.86
CA THR A 221 5.41 -9.20 -9.65
C THR A 221 4.75 -7.85 -9.85
N PHE A 222 5.45 -6.86 -10.39
CA PHE A 222 4.85 -5.55 -10.67
C PHE A 222 3.87 -5.57 -11.84
N ILE A 223 4.08 -6.42 -12.85
CA ILE A 223 3.09 -6.64 -13.92
C ILE A 223 1.81 -7.25 -13.32
N PHE A 224 1.95 -8.20 -12.39
CA PHE A 224 0.81 -8.76 -11.69
C PHE A 224 0.05 -7.69 -10.88
N THR A 225 0.73 -6.86 -10.08
CA THR A 225 0.06 -5.78 -9.34
C THR A 225 -0.53 -4.71 -10.25
N PHE A 226 0.11 -4.45 -11.40
CA PHE A 226 -0.44 -3.58 -12.45
C PHE A 226 -1.77 -4.12 -12.97
N LEU A 227 -1.80 -5.39 -13.40
CA LEU A 227 -2.99 -6.01 -13.96
C LEU A 227 -4.11 -6.12 -12.94
N LEU A 228 -3.78 -6.49 -11.70
CA LEU A 228 -4.76 -6.56 -10.61
C LEU A 228 -5.44 -5.21 -10.38
N SER A 229 -4.65 -4.13 -10.24
CA SER A 229 -5.18 -2.77 -10.06
C SER A 229 -5.96 -2.29 -11.30
N ALA A 230 -5.41 -2.49 -12.50
CA ALA A 230 -6.04 -2.03 -13.75
C ALA A 230 -7.38 -2.72 -14.03
N ILE A 231 -7.46 -4.04 -13.82
CA ILE A 231 -8.71 -4.79 -14.00
C ILE A 231 -9.76 -4.29 -13.01
N THR A 232 -9.42 -4.17 -11.72
CA THR A 232 -10.37 -3.65 -10.73
C THR A 232 -10.82 -2.24 -11.07
N HIS A 233 -9.89 -1.34 -11.41
CA HIS A 233 -10.21 0.04 -11.78
C HIS A 233 -11.16 0.12 -12.98
N ILE A 234 -10.91 -0.65 -14.04
CA ILE A 234 -11.78 -0.71 -15.21
C ILE A 234 -13.16 -1.26 -14.82
N THR A 235 -13.22 -2.28 -13.96
CA THR A 235 -14.51 -2.87 -13.56
C THR A 235 -15.32 -2.00 -12.59
N VAL A 236 -14.65 -1.19 -11.77
CA VAL A 236 -15.28 -0.42 -10.69
C VAL A 236 -15.53 1.03 -11.10
N ILE A 237 -14.53 1.71 -11.69
CA ILE A 237 -14.58 3.15 -11.95
C ILE A 237 -15.18 3.47 -13.32
N TRP A 238 -14.82 2.73 -14.36
CA TRP A 238 -15.27 3.07 -15.73
C TRP A 238 -16.79 3.08 -15.89
N PRO A 239 -17.55 2.12 -15.32
CA PRO A 239 -19.02 2.16 -15.36
C PRO A 239 -19.61 3.41 -14.67
N LEU A 240 -18.88 4.02 -13.74
CA LEU A 240 -19.32 5.19 -12.97
C LEU A 240 -18.95 6.53 -13.64
N LEU A 241 -18.24 6.54 -14.76
CA LEU A 241 -17.83 7.80 -15.42
C LEU A 241 -19.02 8.65 -15.89
N GLY A 242 -20.17 8.02 -16.16
CA GLY A 242 -21.42 8.72 -16.46
C GLY A 242 -22.21 9.17 -15.21
N ASP A 243 -21.91 8.62 -14.04
CA ASP A 243 -22.56 8.93 -12.77
C ASP A 243 -21.60 9.68 -11.83
N THR A 244 -21.45 10.97 -12.14
CA THR A 244 -20.54 11.85 -11.38
C THR A 244 -20.93 12.01 -9.91
N ALA A 245 -22.21 11.78 -9.55
CA ALA A 245 -22.68 11.88 -8.17
C ALA A 245 -22.17 10.70 -7.35
N THR A 246 -22.31 9.47 -7.86
CA THR A 246 -21.78 8.26 -7.23
C THR A 246 -20.25 8.29 -7.18
N LEU A 247 -19.59 8.71 -8.26
CA LEU A 247 -18.12 8.81 -8.28
C LEU A 247 -17.59 9.78 -7.21
N LYS A 248 -18.23 10.96 -7.07
CA LYS A 248 -17.89 11.91 -6.00
C LYS A 248 -18.19 11.34 -4.62
N TYR A 249 -19.35 10.71 -4.43
CA TYR A 249 -19.74 10.14 -3.15
C TYR A 249 -18.77 9.05 -2.69
N SER A 250 -18.36 8.15 -3.60
CA SER A 250 -17.55 6.98 -3.26
C SER A 250 -16.04 7.25 -3.23
N PHE A 251 -15.51 8.16 -4.05
CA PHE A 251 -14.05 8.31 -4.21
C PHE A 251 -13.48 9.68 -3.84
N LEU A 252 -14.31 10.72 -3.71
CA LEU A 252 -13.82 12.06 -3.36
C LEU A 252 -13.97 12.31 -1.85
N PRO A 253 -12.87 12.36 -1.08
CA PRO A 253 -12.96 12.64 0.35
C PRO A 253 -13.53 14.04 0.60
N ARG A 254 -14.36 14.15 1.64
CA ARG A 254 -14.87 15.44 2.14
C ARG A 254 -13.89 16.06 3.12
N VAL A 255 -13.65 17.36 2.97
CA VAL A 255 -12.78 18.16 3.86
C VAL A 255 -13.44 18.43 5.19
N GLU A 256 -14.77 18.58 5.22
CA GLU A 256 -15.51 18.74 6.46
C GLU A 256 -15.76 17.36 7.10
N ALA A 257 -15.58 17.29 8.42
CA ALA A 257 -15.94 16.11 9.18
C ALA A 257 -17.46 15.88 9.11
N PRO A 258 -17.92 14.64 8.89
CA PRO A 258 -19.35 14.33 8.92
C PRO A 258 -20.02 14.69 10.25
N ASP A 259 -21.30 15.07 10.22
CA ASP A 259 -22.08 15.40 11.42
C ASP A 259 -22.31 14.13 12.27
N PRO A 260 -21.90 14.10 13.55
CA PRO A 260 -22.01 12.93 14.40
C PRO A 260 -23.46 12.46 14.64
N THR A 261 -24.45 13.34 14.48
CA THR A 261 -25.86 13.01 14.73
C THR A 261 -26.51 12.24 13.57
N THR A 262 -25.95 12.35 12.37
CA THR A 262 -26.48 11.73 11.14
C THR A 262 -25.54 10.70 10.54
N THR A 263 -24.28 10.65 10.99
CA THR A 263 -23.27 9.74 10.47
C THR A 263 -23.58 8.31 10.90
N THR A 264 -23.68 7.41 9.93
CA THR A 264 -23.70 5.96 10.18
C THR A 264 -22.29 5.41 10.22
N LEU A 265 -22.11 4.26 10.86
CA LEU A 265 -20.84 3.55 10.91
C LEU A 265 -20.28 3.29 9.49
N GLN A 266 -21.12 2.84 8.56
CA GLN A 266 -20.74 2.61 7.16
C GLN A 266 -20.23 3.91 6.53
N TYR A 267 -20.91 5.03 6.74
CA TYR A 267 -20.48 6.31 6.18
C TYR A 267 -19.17 6.80 6.79
N ALA A 268 -18.97 6.65 8.11
CA ALA A 268 -17.71 6.97 8.77
C ALA A 268 -16.55 6.13 8.18
N THR A 269 -16.74 4.83 7.96
CA THR A 269 -15.73 3.97 7.34
C THR A 269 -15.43 4.35 5.90
N LEU A 270 -16.43 4.79 5.13
CA LEU A 270 -16.23 5.30 3.77
C LEU A 270 -15.30 6.51 3.79
N VAL A 271 -15.61 7.53 4.62
CA VAL A 271 -14.80 8.75 4.71
C VAL A 271 -13.37 8.43 5.17
N PHE A 272 -13.22 7.51 6.12
CA PHE A 272 -11.90 7.03 6.52
C PHE A 272 -11.14 6.45 5.32
N LEU A 273 -11.72 5.49 4.60
CA LEU A 273 -11.08 4.83 3.47
C LEU A 273 -10.76 5.78 2.32
N GLN A 274 -11.59 6.80 2.08
CA GLN A 274 -11.33 7.83 1.07
C GLN A 274 -10.05 8.60 1.37
N TRP A 275 -9.93 9.09 2.61
CA TRP A 275 -8.72 9.79 3.04
C TRP A 275 -7.51 8.86 3.12
N ASP A 276 -7.71 7.62 3.59
CA ASP A 276 -6.65 6.62 3.67
C ASP A 276 -6.07 6.30 2.28
N ALA A 277 -6.93 6.06 1.29
CA ALA A 277 -6.54 5.86 -0.10
C ALA A 277 -5.88 7.11 -0.70
N ALA A 278 -6.49 8.30 -0.51
CA ALA A 278 -5.99 9.55 -1.08
C ALA A 278 -4.56 9.86 -0.61
N PHE A 279 -4.29 9.76 0.70
CA PHE A 279 -2.94 9.99 1.23
C PHE A 279 -1.98 8.84 0.89
N SER A 280 -2.42 7.58 0.90
CA SER A 280 -1.57 6.43 0.56
C SER A 280 -1.03 6.52 -0.86
N PHE A 281 -1.94 6.66 -1.83
CA PHE A 281 -1.59 6.71 -3.25
C PHE A 281 -1.02 8.07 -3.62
N GLY A 282 -1.58 9.17 -3.12
CA GLY A 282 -1.09 10.52 -3.40
C GLY A 282 0.36 10.71 -2.96
N ALA A 283 0.70 10.31 -1.72
CA ALA A 283 2.08 10.36 -1.25
C ALA A 283 2.99 9.42 -2.04
N SER A 284 2.48 8.28 -2.48
CA SER A 284 3.28 7.33 -3.26
C SER A 284 3.58 7.79 -4.68
N LEU A 285 2.58 8.32 -5.39
CA LEU A 285 2.75 8.92 -6.71
C LEU A 285 3.67 10.14 -6.63
N LEU A 286 3.56 10.94 -5.56
CA LEU A 286 4.48 12.04 -5.31
C LEU A 286 5.90 11.55 -4.99
N GLY A 287 6.03 10.45 -4.25
CA GLY A 287 7.30 9.81 -3.94
C GLY A 287 8.06 9.33 -5.18
N THR A 288 7.35 8.81 -6.20
CA THR A 288 7.98 8.36 -7.45
C THR A 288 8.64 9.51 -8.24
N MET A 289 8.27 10.77 -7.98
CA MET A 289 8.95 11.94 -8.56
C MET A 289 10.44 11.98 -8.22
N TRP A 290 10.86 11.37 -7.10
CA TRP A 290 12.27 11.27 -6.72
C TRP A 290 13.07 10.24 -7.54
N PHE A 291 12.42 9.45 -8.41
CA PHE A 291 13.10 8.59 -9.37
C PHE A 291 13.71 9.37 -10.54
N ALA A 292 13.23 10.59 -10.80
CA ALA A 292 13.72 11.42 -11.89
C ALA A 292 15.17 11.87 -11.66
N GLU A 293 15.99 11.76 -12.71
CA GLU A 293 17.36 12.27 -12.75
C GLU A 293 17.47 13.59 -13.52
N SER A 294 16.43 13.96 -14.27
CA SER A 294 16.34 15.19 -15.05
C SER A 294 14.93 15.78 -14.99
N LEU A 295 14.80 17.06 -15.36
CA LEU A 295 13.48 17.73 -15.44
C LEU A 295 12.56 17.02 -16.44
N GLN A 296 13.09 16.57 -17.58
CA GLN A 296 12.32 15.83 -18.58
C GLN A 296 11.76 14.52 -18.00
N GLN A 297 12.59 13.73 -17.29
CA GLN A 297 12.11 12.52 -16.62
C GLN A 297 11.04 12.86 -15.56
N SER A 298 11.23 13.95 -14.82
CA SER A 298 10.24 14.41 -13.83
C SER A 298 8.90 14.74 -14.49
N LEU A 299 8.90 15.41 -15.65
CA LEU A 299 7.67 15.72 -16.39
C LEU A 299 7.00 14.45 -16.95
N ILE A 300 7.78 13.49 -17.46
CA ILE A 300 7.25 12.20 -17.93
C ILE A 300 6.60 11.44 -16.78
N ILE A 301 7.25 11.37 -15.61
CA ILE A 301 6.70 10.71 -14.42
C ILE A 301 5.42 11.40 -13.96
N LEU A 302 5.38 12.74 -13.96
CA LEU A 302 4.17 13.51 -13.62
C LEU A 302 3.01 13.18 -14.57
N VAL A 303 3.26 13.24 -15.87
CA VAL A 303 2.24 12.93 -16.89
C VAL A 303 1.76 11.49 -16.75
N TRP A 304 2.67 10.54 -16.52
CA TRP A 304 2.30 9.14 -16.29
C TRP A 304 1.50 8.95 -15.01
N ASN A 305 1.89 9.60 -13.90
CA ASN A 305 1.14 9.55 -12.65
C ASN A 305 -0.30 10.03 -12.84
N VAL A 306 -0.52 11.09 -13.63
CA VAL A 306 -1.88 11.60 -13.91
C VAL A 306 -2.63 10.68 -14.87
N VAL A 307 -2.08 10.45 -16.07
CA VAL A 307 -2.76 9.69 -17.12
C VAL A 307 -2.94 8.23 -16.74
N GLY A 308 -1.90 7.61 -16.18
CA GLY A 308 -1.93 6.22 -15.71
C GLY A 308 -2.92 6.01 -14.58
N SER A 309 -3.02 6.95 -13.63
CA SER A 309 -3.99 6.82 -12.53
C SER A 309 -5.43 6.98 -13.00
N LEU A 310 -5.68 7.85 -13.98
CA LEU A 310 -7.01 8.03 -14.56
C LEU A 310 -7.43 6.86 -15.46
N ALA A 311 -6.48 6.28 -16.21
CA ALA A 311 -6.77 5.21 -17.15
C ALA A 311 -6.86 3.83 -16.47
N PHE A 312 -5.95 3.55 -15.53
CA PHE A 312 -5.74 2.21 -14.98
C PHE A 312 -5.78 2.16 -13.45
N GLY A 313 -6.03 3.29 -12.78
CA GLY A 313 -5.98 3.38 -11.32
C GLY A 313 -4.58 3.66 -10.78
N PRO A 314 -4.51 4.20 -9.54
CA PRO A 314 -3.26 4.66 -8.95
C PRO A 314 -2.27 3.52 -8.67
N GLY A 315 -2.75 2.32 -8.33
CA GLY A 315 -1.89 1.15 -8.10
C GLY A 315 -1.18 0.68 -9.38
N ALA A 316 -1.88 0.70 -10.52
CA ALA A 316 -1.31 0.40 -11.82
C ALA A 316 -0.30 1.48 -12.26
N ALA A 317 -0.62 2.76 -12.08
CA ALA A 317 0.32 3.85 -12.37
C ALA A 317 1.63 3.70 -11.59
N LEU A 318 1.56 3.42 -10.29
CA LEU A 318 2.70 3.13 -9.43
C LEU A 318 3.48 1.90 -9.90
N SER A 319 2.79 0.80 -10.17
CA SER A 319 3.41 -0.45 -10.65
C SER A 319 4.17 -0.22 -11.96
N GLY A 320 3.60 0.56 -12.89
CA GLY A 320 4.26 0.93 -14.16
C GLY A 320 5.56 1.71 -13.96
N LEU A 321 5.60 2.64 -13.01
CA LEU A 321 6.83 3.36 -12.68
C LEU A 321 7.87 2.47 -12.00
N LEU A 322 7.43 1.49 -11.19
CA LEU A 322 8.33 0.53 -10.56
C LEU A 322 8.90 -0.45 -11.58
N ILE A 323 8.11 -0.91 -12.56
CA ILE A 323 8.57 -1.68 -13.74
C ILE A 323 9.68 -0.90 -14.47
N TRP A 324 9.42 0.37 -14.79
CA TRP A 324 10.40 1.25 -15.43
C TRP A 324 11.66 1.45 -14.58
N ARG A 325 11.51 1.68 -13.27
CA ARG A 325 12.63 1.82 -12.34
C ARG A 325 13.48 0.55 -12.31
N GLU A 326 12.89 -0.63 -12.14
CA GLU A 326 13.65 -1.87 -12.10
C GLU A 326 14.38 -2.13 -13.42
N ALA A 327 13.76 -1.82 -14.56
CA ALA A 327 14.40 -1.92 -15.85
C ALA A 327 15.63 -1.01 -15.95
N ARG A 328 15.54 0.23 -15.43
CA ARG A 328 16.69 1.13 -15.35
C ARG A 328 17.80 0.61 -14.43
N LEU A 329 17.45 0.08 -13.26
CA LEU A 329 18.43 -0.44 -12.30
C LEU A 329 19.20 -1.64 -12.85
N ASN A 330 18.58 -2.46 -13.69
CA ASN A 330 19.17 -3.70 -14.22
C ASN A 330 19.65 -3.59 -15.70
N GLY A 331 19.22 -2.58 -16.46
CA GLY A 331 19.56 -2.41 -17.87
C GLY A 331 20.96 -1.84 -18.16
N GLY A 332 21.66 -1.34 -17.14
CA GLY A 332 23.04 -0.84 -17.28
C GLY A 332 24.08 -1.91 -17.62
N GLU A 333 23.78 -3.19 -17.39
CA GLU A 333 24.69 -4.31 -17.72
C GLU A 333 24.82 -4.52 -19.24
N THR A 334 23.82 -4.16 -20.05
CA THR A 334 23.82 -4.45 -21.49
C THR A 334 24.66 -3.48 -22.33
N VAL A 335 24.80 -2.21 -21.90
CA VAL A 335 25.49 -1.17 -22.71
C VAL A 335 27.01 -1.18 -22.51
N SER A 336 27.50 -1.69 -21.37
CA SER A 336 28.94 -1.71 -21.08
C SER A 336 29.73 -2.81 -21.79
N ASN A 337 29.06 -3.86 -22.29
CA ASN A 337 29.71 -4.97 -23.01
C ASN A 337 29.85 -4.74 -24.52
N VAL A 338 29.30 -3.65 -25.08
CA VAL A 338 29.36 -3.36 -26.54
C VAL A 338 30.54 -2.44 -26.91
N LYS A 339 31.34 -1.99 -25.93
CA LYS A 339 32.52 -1.11 -26.17
C LYS A 339 33.87 -1.74 -25.83
N ARG A 340 33.96 -3.07 -25.82
CA ARG A 340 35.23 -3.80 -25.67
C ARG A 340 35.34 -4.86 -26.76
N ASP A 341 35.45 -4.43 -28.00
CA ASP A 341 36.02 -5.20 -29.11
C ASP A 341 36.74 -4.22 -30.05
#